data_AF-A0A914ZAW3-F1
#
_entry.id   AF-A0A914ZAW3-F1
#
_cell.length_a   1.000
_cell.length_b   1.000
_cell.length_c   1.000
_cell.angle_alpha   90.00
_cell.angle_beta   90.00
_cell.angle_gamma   90.00
#
_symmetry.space_group_name_H-M   'P 1'
#
loop_
_entity.id
_entity.type
_entity.pdbx_description
1 polymer ?
#
loop_
_entity_poly.entity_id
_entity_poly.type
_entity_poly.pdbx_seq_one_letter_code
_entity_poly.pdbx_strand_id
1 'polypeptide(L)'
;MIEALIQSVATDSILCEPDPQLELQRGKPREAIKFLTSLFVKQPSFIDYGTRSHSILLVDHKDSAIFFEKRLISGKNFDGNWETTVERFNFD
;
A
#
# COMPACT_ATOMS: atom_id res chain seq x y z
N MET A 1 -21.42 9.30 -1.84
CA MET A 1 -21.72 7.85 -1.73
C MET A 1 -20.44 7.05 -1.83
N ILE A 2 -19.87 6.74 -0.68
CA ILE A 2 -18.74 5.81 -0.52
C ILE A 2 -18.99 4.45 -1.15
N GLU A 3 -20.23 3.98 -1.25
CA GLU A 3 -20.52 2.70 -1.91
C GLU A 3 -20.08 2.71 -3.37
N ALA A 4 -20.18 3.84 -4.07
CA ALA A 4 -19.72 3.96 -5.44
C ALA A 4 -18.18 3.88 -5.56
N LEU A 5 -17.46 4.44 -4.59
CA LEU A 5 -16.00 4.38 -4.52
C LEU A 5 -15.50 2.97 -4.14
N ILE A 6 -16.12 2.34 -3.15
CA ILE A 6 -15.79 0.96 -2.77
C ILE A 6 -16.08 0.03 -3.94
N GLN A 7 -17.22 0.19 -4.60
CA GLN A 7 -17.53 -0.57 -5.81
C GLN A 7 -16.49 -0.33 -6.90
N SER A 8 -16.10 0.92 -7.16
CA SER A 8 -15.11 1.22 -8.21
C SER A 8 -13.74 0.61 -7.91
N VAL A 9 -13.28 0.66 -6.66
CA VAL A 9 -12.00 0.08 -6.24
C VAL A 9 -12.07 -1.45 -6.23
N ALA A 10 -13.16 -2.04 -5.73
CA ALA A 10 -13.32 -3.49 -5.61
C ALA A 10 -13.55 -4.19 -6.96
N THR A 11 -14.11 -3.49 -7.95
CA THR A 11 -14.27 -4.01 -9.32
C THR A 11 -13.22 -3.46 -10.28
N ASP A 12 -12.21 -2.75 -9.79
CA ASP A 12 -11.15 -2.26 -10.65
C ASP A 12 -10.36 -3.45 -11.22
N SER A 13 -10.31 -3.52 -12.55
CA SER A 13 -9.54 -4.53 -13.28
C SER A 13 -8.19 -3.99 -13.74
N ILE A 14 -7.86 -2.74 -13.43
CA ILE A 14 -6.56 -2.14 -13.77
C ILE A 14 -5.48 -2.82 -12.94
N LEU A 15 -4.60 -3.53 -13.65
CA LEU A 15 -3.42 -4.15 -13.06
C LEU A 15 -2.26 -3.15 -13.08
N CYS A 16 -1.95 -2.57 -11.93
CA CYS A 16 -0.78 -1.71 -11.71
C CYS A 16 0.48 -2.55 -11.38
N GLU A 17 0.78 -3.57 -12.19
CA GLU A 17 1.92 -4.47 -11.98
C GLU A 17 2.84 -4.65 -13.21
N PRO A 18 4.16 -4.79 -13.00
CA PRO A 18 4.90 -4.24 -11.87
C PRO A 18 4.81 -2.70 -11.88
N ASP A 19 5.14 -2.11 -10.75
CA ASP A 19 5.36 -0.68 -10.65
C ASP A 19 6.52 -0.24 -11.58
N PRO A 20 6.38 0.87 -12.36
CA PRO A 20 7.43 1.33 -13.26
C PRO A 20 8.75 1.70 -12.55
N GLN A 21 8.68 2.17 -11.30
CA GLN A 21 9.86 2.49 -10.50
C GLN A 21 10.63 1.21 -10.11
N LEU A 22 9.92 0.11 -9.85
CA LEU A 22 10.48 -1.23 -9.66
C LEU A 22 11.27 -1.71 -10.88
N GLU A 23 10.69 -1.55 -12.06
CA GLU A 23 11.34 -1.93 -13.32
C GLU A 23 12.62 -1.12 -13.52
N LEU A 24 12.58 0.20 -13.25
CA LEU A 24 13.75 1.09 -13.34
C LEU A 24 14.86 0.70 -12.37
N GLN A 25 14.52 0.38 -11.12
CA GLN A 25 15.50 0.22 -10.05
C GLN A 25 16.19 -1.14 -10.02
N ARG A 26 15.55 -2.21 -10.50
CA ARG A 26 15.99 -3.58 -10.18
C ARG A 26 16.72 -4.32 -11.29
N GLY A 27 16.53 -3.95 -12.56
CA GLY A 27 17.13 -4.68 -13.69
C GLY A 27 16.84 -6.20 -13.67
N LYS A 28 15.73 -6.60 -13.03
CA LYS A 28 15.29 -8.00 -12.91
C LYS A 28 14.18 -8.28 -13.93
N PRO A 29 14.00 -9.55 -14.36
CA PRO A 29 12.89 -9.92 -15.23
C PRO A 29 11.55 -9.55 -14.60
N ARG A 30 10.64 -8.99 -15.40
CA ARG A 30 9.28 -8.58 -15.00
C ARG A 30 8.55 -9.62 -14.16
N GLU A 31 8.63 -10.88 -14.56
CA GLU A 31 8.00 -12.02 -13.86
C GLU A 31 8.48 -12.21 -12.41
N ALA A 32 9.72 -11.80 -12.10
CA ALA A 32 10.27 -11.88 -10.76
C ALA A 32 9.83 -10.72 -9.85
N ILE A 33 9.30 -9.64 -10.41
CA ILE A 33 8.98 -8.39 -9.69
C ILE A 33 7.51 -7.97 -9.79
N LYS A 34 6.71 -8.57 -10.69
CA LYS A 34 5.32 -8.16 -10.96
C LYS A 34 4.43 -8.17 -9.71
N PHE A 35 4.56 -9.19 -8.86
CA PHE A 35 3.75 -9.31 -7.65
C PHE A 35 4.28 -8.50 -6.47
N LEU A 36 5.44 -7.83 -6.58
CA LEU A 36 6.03 -7.17 -5.42
C LEU A 36 5.23 -5.95 -4.95
N THR A 37 4.34 -5.41 -5.81
CA THR A 37 3.43 -4.30 -5.51
C THR A 37 2.07 -4.74 -5.00
N SER A 38 1.77 -6.03 -4.99
CA SER A 38 0.47 -6.52 -4.51
C SER A 38 0.37 -6.40 -2.99
N LEU A 39 -0.85 -6.22 -2.50
CA LEU A 39 -1.13 -6.18 -1.06
C LEU A 39 -0.79 -7.54 -0.41
N PHE A 40 -0.23 -7.51 0.80
CA PHE A 40 0.13 -8.67 1.62
C PHE A 40 1.19 -9.64 1.05
N VAL A 41 2.00 -9.19 0.10
CA VAL A 41 3.11 -10.02 -0.41
C VAL A 41 4.19 -10.15 0.65
N LYS A 42 4.51 -11.40 1.03
CA LYS A 42 5.71 -11.70 1.81
C LYS A 42 6.93 -11.45 0.93
N GLN A 43 7.57 -10.32 1.15
CA GLN A 43 8.80 -9.92 0.49
C GLN A 43 9.90 -11.00 0.69
N PRO A 44 10.56 -11.47 -0.38
CA PRO A 44 11.70 -12.38 -0.26
C PRO A 44 12.87 -11.69 0.45
N SER A 45 13.60 -12.41 1.29
CA SER A 45 14.68 -11.85 2.15
C SER A 45 15.84 -11.19 1.39
N PHE A 46 15.97 -11.42 0.08
CA PHE A 46 17.05 -10.91 -0.78
C PHE A 46 16.63 -9.69 -1.62
N ILE A 47 15.41 -9.19 -1.47
CA ILE A 47 14.88 -8.05 -2.23
C ILE A 47 14.50 -6.97 -1.23
N ASP A 48 15.22 -5.84 -1.16
CA ASP A 48 14.79 -4.64 -0.40
C ASP A 48 13.68 -3.87 -1.15
N TYR A 49 12.49 -4.44 -1.30
CA TYR A 49 11.35 -3.78 -1.92
C TYR A 49 10.08 -4.07 -1.14
N GLY A 50 9.54 -3.03 -0.53
CA GLY A 50 8.29 -3.08 0.20
C GLY A 50 7.91 -1.68 0.63
N THR A 51 6.61 -1.49 0.82
CA THR A 51 6.01 -0.28 1.36
C THR A 51 6.62 0.04 2.72
N ARG A 52 7.30 1.18 2.81
CA ARG A 52 7.69 1.79 4.09
C ARG A 52 6.49 2.40 4.82
N SER A 53 5.26 2.15 4.35
CA SER A 53 4.01 2.60 4.93
C SER A 53 2.88 1.63 4.59
N HIS A 54 2.12 1.19 5.59
CA HIS A 54 0.88 0.45 5.42
C HIS A 54 -0.27 1.36 5.82
N SER A 55 -1.09 1.75 4.83
CA SER A 55 -2.17 2.70 5.06
C SER A 55 -3.52 2.05 4.81
N ILE A 56 -4.46 2.23 5.73
CA ILE A 56 -5.83 1.74 5.69
C ILE A 56 -6.73 2.97 5.84
N LEU A 57 -7.64 3.17 4.89
CA LEU A 57 -8.69 4.18 5.00
C LEU A 57 -10.02 3.46 5.17
N LEU A 58 -10.65 3.66 6.32
CA LEU A 58 -12.02 3.19 6.58
C LEU A 58 -12.94 4.38 6.38
N VAL A 59 -14.02 4.20 5.61
CA VAL A 59 -15.03 5.24 5.47
C VAL A 59 -16.42 4.64 5.68
N ASP A 60 -17.25 5.32 6.48
CA ASP A 60 -18.60 4.88 6.78
C ASP A 60 -19.69 5.63 5.99
N HIS A 61 -20.93 5.15 6.11
CA HIS A 61 -22.09 5.73 5.41
C HIS A 61 -22.45 7.17 5.84
N LYS A 62 -21.77 7.75 6.84
CA LYS A 62 -21.97 9.11 7.32
C LYS A 62 -20.84 10.04 6.87
N ASP A 63 -20.10 9.62 5.85
CA ASP A 63 -18.93 10.33 5.33
C ASP A 63 -17.85 10.58 6.40
N SER A 64 -17.81 9.72 7.44
CA SER A 64 -16.74 9.72 8.44
C SER A 64 -15.63 8.78 8.00
N ALA A 65 -14.39 9.28 8.01
CA ALA A 65 -13.19 8.57 7.62
C ALA A 65 -12.25 8.34 8.83
N ILE A 66 -11.65 7.16 8.86
CA ILE A 66 -10.54 6.81 9.75
C ILE A 66 -9.36 6.41 8.87
N PHE A 67 -8.32 7.22 8.89
CA PHE A 67 -7.04 6.90 8.27
C PHE A 67 -6.13 6.28 9.32
N PHE A 68 -5.62 5.09 9.03
CA PHE A 68 -4.61 4.40 9.80
C PHE A 68 -3.37 4.26 8.91
N GLU A 69 -2.22 4.68 9.38
CA GLU A 69 -0.95 4.43 8.70
C GLU A 69 0.07 3.87 9.67
N LYS A 70 0.78 2.83 9.26
CA LYS A 70 1.97 2.34 9.94
C LYS A 70 3.17 2.48 9.02
N ARG A 71 4.10 3.40 9.33
CA ARG A 71 5.23 3.73 8.48
C ARG A 71 6.58 3.53 9.15
N LEU A 72 7.60 3.20 8.37
CA LEU A 72 8.97 3.03 8.79
C LEU A 72 9.68 4.39 8.82
N ILE A 73 10.09 4.84 10.00
CA ILE A 73 10.76 6.13 10.21
C ILE A 73 12.27 6.00 10.05
N SER A 74 12.85 4.89 10.51
CA SER A 74 14.30 4.64 10.40
C SER A 74 14.62 3.15 10.48
N GLY A 75 15.74 2.74 9.90
CA GLY A 75 16.19 1.34 9.88
C GLY A 75 16.02 0.67 8.51
N LYS A 76 16.28 -0.63 8.46
CA LYS A 76 16.16 -1.44 7.24
C LYS A 76 15.13 -2.54 7.45
N ASN A 77 14.25 -2.71 6.46
CA ASN A 77 13.28 -3.81 6.41
C ASN A 77 12.38 -3.85 7.66
N PHE A 78 12.04 -5.05 8.14
CA PHE A 78 11.10 -5.26 9.25
C PHE A 78 11.67 -4.87 10.62
N ASP A 79 13.00 -4.79 10.75
CA ASP A 79 13.71 -4.50 12.02
C ASP A 79 13.87 -2.99 12.30
N GLY A 80 13.26 -2.13 11.48
CA GLY A 80 13.32 -0.69 11.68
C GLY A 80 12.31 -0.16 12.70
N ASN A 81 12.43 1.13 13.04
CA ASN A 81 11.49 1.85 13.88
C ASN A 81 10.25 2.22 13.06
N TRP A 82 9.08 1.75 13.51
CA TRP A 82 7.80 2.03 12.89
C TRP A 82 7.00 3.01 13.75
N GLU A 83 6.40 4.01 13.10
CA GLU A 83 5.44 4.92 13.68
C GLU A 83 4.04 4.53 13.19
N THR A 84 3.04 4.73 14.06
CA THR A 84 1.63 4.52 13.71
C THR A 84 0.86 5.81 13.90
N THR A 85 0.16 6.23 12.86
CA THR A 85 -0.70 7.42 12.83
C THR A 85 -2.15 6.96 12.66
N VAL A 86 -3.05 7.55 13.45
CA VAL A 86 -4.50 7.34 13.32
C VAL A 86 -5.18 8.70 13.30
N GLU A 87 -5.79 9.02 12.17
CA GLU A 87 -6.51 10.28 11.95
C GLU A 87 -7.98 9.99 11.71
N ARG A 88 -8.84 10.87 12.21
CA ARG A 88 -10.28 10.83 11.99
C ARG A 88 -10.71 12.16 11.42
N PHE A 89 -11.42 12.11 10.31
CA PHE A 89 -11.92 13.30 9.63
C PHE A 89 -13.26 12.99 8.97
N ASN A 90 -14.07 14.01 8.75
CA ASN A 90 -15.29 13.87 7.95
C ASN A 90 -15.01 14.49 6.57
N PHE A 91 -15.62 13.92 5.52
CA PHE A 91 -15.65 14.58 4.22
C PHE A 91 -16.74 15.67 4.28
N ASP A 92 -16.36 16.93 4.08
CA ASP A 92 -17.27 18.07 3.99
C ASP A 92 -18.20 17.99 2.77
#